data_AF-A0A1I5PYF7-F1
#
_entry.id   AF-A0A1I5PYF7-F1
#
_cell.length_a   1.000
_cell.length_b   1.000
_cell.length_c   1.000
_cell.angle_alpha   90.00
_cell.angle_beta   90.00
_cell.angle_gamma   90.00
#
_symmetry.space_group_name_H-M   'P 1'
#
loop_
_entity.id
_entity.type
_entity.pdbx_description
1 polymer ?
#
loop_
_entity_poly.entity_id
_entity_poly.type
_entity_poly.pdbx_seq_one_letter_code
_entity_poly.pdbx_strand_id
1 'polypeptide(L)'
;MHDLEARARNAVKRVFATLKTSYPAWYERHYGDVRAESLAKRIWMTGIKSLTDVQVDRGLQRMVLDADFPPSLKEFVKLCLRIDGLPDASTAWYQALRKRYSHEAVRVAAKLTGTYDLQRSGYGDVVLRAEFERNYAIVVRRLENGEPLDSAILKGICHDSQKSAIELADEHAERQLQERLERQGIPQAGQAARLALLAKMRIRRGGQLHG
;
A
#
# COMPACT_ATOMS: atom_id res chain seq x y z
N MET A 1 20.92 8.48 5.86
CA MET A 1 20.26 9.79 6.10
C MET A 1 20.89 10.91 5.29
N HIS A 2 22.22 11.10 5.35
CA HIS A 2 22.95 12.14 4.60
C HIS A 2 22.72 12.09 3.07
N ASP A 3 22.66 10.88 2.50
CA ASP A 3 22.44 10.67 1.06
C ASP A 3 21.05 11.11 0.58
N LEU A 4 19.99 10.81 1.36
CA LEU A 4 18.63 11.24 1.06
C LEU A 4 18.50 12.78 1.03
N GLU A 5 19.15 13.46 1.97
CA GLU A 5 19.17 14.92 1.98
C GLU A 5 19.97 15.50 0.80
N ALA A 6 21.11 14.90 0.45
CA ALA A 6 21.90 15.34 -0.70
C ALA A 6 21.11 15.24 -2.00
N ARG A 7 20.41 14.11 -2.20
CA ARG A 7 19.50 13.90 -3.32
C ARG A 7 18.38 14.96 -3.37
N ALA A 8 17.69 15.17 -2.25
CA ALA A 8 16.62 16.18 -2.17
C ALA A 8 17.13 17.60 -2.46
N ARG A 9 18.33 17.97 -1.96
CA ARG A 9 18.96 19.26 -2.27
C ARG A 9 19.24 19.41 -3.76
N ASN A 10 19.72 18.36 -4.42
CA ASN A 10 19.96 18.38 -5.86
C ASN A 10 18.65 18.50 -6.65
N ALA A 11 17.58 17.78 -6.24
CA ALA A 11 16.26 17.92 -6.84
C ALA A 11 15.71 19.36 -6.69
N VAL A 12 15.80 19.97 -5.52
CA VAL A 12 15.41 21.39 -5.32
C VAL A 12 16.20 22.33 -6.22
N LYS A 13 17.51 22.11 -6.39
CA LYS A 13 18.32 22.91 -7.32
C LYS A 13 17.80 22.80 -8.75
N ARG A 14 17.47 21.59 -9.22
CA ARG A 14 16.89 21.38 -10.56
C ARG A 14 15.56 22.11 -10.73
N VAL A 15 14.69 22.06 -9.72
CA VAL A 15 13.40 22.78 -9.71
C VAL A 15 13.60 24.28 -9.83
N PHE A 16 14.46 24.88 -9.00
CA PHE A 16 14.71 26.32 -9.04
C PHE A 16 15.40 26.76 -10.34
N ALA A 17 16.29 25.94 -10.89
CA ALA A 17 16.88 26.19 -12.20
C ALA A 17 15.80 26.18 -13.30
N THR A 18 14.88 25.21 -13.27
CA THR A 18 13.80 25.11 -14.26
C THR A 18 12.80 26.27 -14.13
N LEU A 19 12.45 26.67 -12.91
CA LEU A 19 11.62 27.85 -12.65
C LEU A 19 12.28 29.13 -13.20
N LYS A 20 13.58 29.30 -12.96
CA LYS A 20 14.34 30.46 -13.43
C LYS A 20 14.38 30.54 -14.97
N THR A 21 14.55 29.40 -15.63
CA THR A 21 14.59 29.34 -17.10
C THR A 21 13.21 29.48 -17.75
N SER A 22 12.19 28.83 -17.18
CA SER A 22 10.85 28.75 -17.80
C SER A 22 9.98 29.96 -17.46
N TYR A 23 10.23 30.62 -16.32
CA TYR A 23 9.42 31.73 -15.83
C TYR A 23 10.28 32.89 -15.26
N PRO A 24 11.18 33.47 -16.07
CA PRO A 24 12.22 34.38 -15.58
C PRO A 24 11.69 35.62 -14.88
N ALA A 25 10.68 36.29 -15.44
CA ALA A 25 10.11 37.51 -14.85
C ALA A 25 9.41 37.24 -13.51
N TRP A 26 8.68 36.13 -13.41
CA TRP A 26 8.04 35.73 -12.15
C TRP A 26 9.10 35.34 -11.12
N TYR A 27 10.14 34.62 -11.55
CA TYR A 27 11.22 34.17 -10.69
C TYR A 27 11.96 35.35 -10.09
N GLU A 28 12.37 36.33 -10.89
CA GLU A 28 13.07 37.52 -10.42
C GLU A 28 12.23 38.29 -9.38
N ARG A 29 10.93 38.42 -9.62
CA ARG A 29 10.02 39.12 -8.71
C ARG A 29 9.89 38.46 -7.33
N HIS A 30 9.94 37.13 -7.24
CA HIS A 30 9.67 36.40 -5.99
C HIS A 30 10.93 35.84 -5.33
N TYR A 31 11.95 35.51 -6.13
CA TYR A 31 13.18 34.81 -5.71
C TYR A 31 14.45 35.50 -6.22
N GLY A 32 14.38 36.73 -6.75
CA GLY A 32 15.58 37.48 -7.18
C GLY A 32 16.53 37.82 -6.03
N ASP A 33 16.03 37.98 -4.80
CA ASP A 33 16.87 38.12 -3.61
C ASP A 33 17.41 36.78 -3.11
N VAL A 34 18.72 36.73 -2.83
CA VAL A 34 19.44 35.51 -2.41
C VAL A 34 18.87 34.94 -1.10
N ARG A 35 18.43 35.79 -0.16
CA ARG A 35 17.84 35.30 1.11
C ARG A 35 16.44 34.74 0.85
N ALA A 36 15.64 35.41 0.03
CA ALA A 36 14.32 34.93 -0.38
C ALA A 36 14.41 33.58 -1.11
N GLU A 37 15.31 33.43 -2.08
CA GLU A 37 15.54 32.16 -2.79
C GLU A 37 15.97 31.05 -1.80
N SER A 38 16.89 31.37 -0.88
CA SER A 38 17.38 30.40 0.11
C SER A 38 16.28 29.95 1.09
N LEU A 39 15.38 30.85 1.50
CA LEU A 39 14.20 30.51 2.31
C LEU A 39 13.21 29.64 1.52
N ALA A 40 12.93 30.01 0.27
CA ALA A 40 12.04 29.24 -0.59
C ALA A 40 12.57 27.82 -0.81
N LYS A 41 13.86 27.65 -1.13
CA LYS A 41 14.49 26.32 -1.26
C LYS A 41 14.31 25.47 -0.01
N ARG A 42 14.43 26.05 1.19
CA ARG A 42 14.19 25.34 2.47
C ARG A 42 12.74 24.88 2.62
N ILE A 43 11.77 25.70 2.22
CA ILE A 43 10.35 25.30 2.22
C ILE A 43 10.13 24.17 1.21
N TRP A 44 10.66 24.30 0.00
CA TRP A 44 10.51 23.30 -1.06
C TRP A 44 11.14 21.94 -0.71
N MET A 45 12.24 21.94 0.06
CA MET A 45 12.83 20.70 0.61
C MET A 45 11.81 19.87 1.42
N THR A 46 10.83 20.50 2.07
CA THR A 46 9.85 19.78 2.91
C THR A 46 8.95 18.84 2.10
N GLY A 47 8.62 19.20 0.85
CA GLY A 47 7.84 18.37 -0.07
C GLY A 47 8.71 17.54 -1.01
N ILE A 48 9.88 18.04 -1.42
CA ILE A 48 10.75 17.32 -2.37
C ILE A 48 11.47 16.14 -1.71
N LYS A 49 11.74 16.18 -0.40
CA LYS A 49 12.41 15.07 0.30
C LYS A 49 11.65 13.74 0.20
N SER A 50 10.33 13.77 0.05
CA SER A 50 9.49 12.57 -0.08
C SER A 50 9.39 12.07 -1.52
N LEU A 51 9.93 12.80 -2.49
CA LEU A 51 9.87 12.42 -3.89
C LEU A 51 11.15 11.69 -4.32
N THR A 52 11.08 10.80 -5.30
CA THR A 52 12.19 10.18 -6.03
C THR A 52 12.63 11.07 -7.19
N ASP A 53 13.81 10.83 -7.76
CA ASP A 53 14.29 11.61 -8.91
C ASP A 53 13.36 11.46 -10.13
N VAL A 54 12.84 10.25 -10.38
CA VAL A 54 11.89 9.99 -11.47
C VAL A 54 10.61 10.81 -11.31
N GLN A 55 10.06 10.91 -10.09
CA GLN A 55 8.88 11.72 -9.82
C GLN A 55 9.18 13.22 -10.05
N VAL A 56 10.34 13.71 -9.59
CA VAL A 56 10.75 15.10 -9.78
C VAL A 56 10.91 15.42 -11.26
N ASP A 57 11.62 14.58 -12.02
CA ASP A 57 11.88 14.81 -13.43
C ASP A 57 10.58 14.83 -14.26
N ARG A 58 9.61 13.97 -13.91
CA ARG A 58 8.26 14.01 -14.47
C ARG A 58 7.52 15.31 -14.13
N GLY A 59 7.61 15.76 -12.88
CA GLY A 59 7.02 17.03 -12.45
C GLY A 59 7.63 18.23 -13.16
N LEU A 60 8.96 18.23 -13.38
CA LEU A 60 9.68 19.25 -14.14
C LEU A 60 9.19 19.30 -15.59
N GLN A 61 9.08 18.14 -16.24
CA GLN A 61 8.59 18.06 -17.61
C GLN A 61 7.17 18.65 -17.73
N ARG A 62 6.25 18.27 -16.83
CA ARG A 62 4.87 18.79 -16.85
C ARG A 62 4.78 20.25 -16.48
N MET A 63 5.62 20.72 -15.57
CA MET A 63 5.70 22.15 -15.26
C MET A 63 6.01 22.94 -16.54
N VAL A 64 6.95 22.47 -17.37
CA VAL A 64 7.31 23.16 -18.61
C VAL A 64 6.25 23.03 -19.70
N LEU A 65 5.62 21.85 -19.84
CA LEU A 65 4.72 21.56 -20.96
C LEU A 65 3.26 21.96 -20.71
N ASP A 66 2.79 21.86 -19.47
CA ASP A 66 1.36 21.94 -19.15
C ASP A 66 1.00 23.17 -18.31
N ALA A 67 1.96 23.79 -17.59
CA ALA A 67 1.66 24.84 -16.62
C ALA A 67 1.85 26.25 -17.22
N ASP A 68 0.75 26.98 -17.37
CA ASP A 68 0.74 28.37 -17.84
C ASP A 68 1.46 29.32 -16.86
N PHE A 69 1.47 28.97 -15.57
CA PHE A 69 2.07 29.76 -14.50
C PHE A 69 2.96 28.89 -13.60
N PRO A 70 3.97 29.49 -12.94
CA PRO A 70 4.80 28.81 -11.94
C PRO A 70 3.95 28.13 -10.87
N PRO A 71 4.12 26.81 -10.66
CA PRO A 71 3.35 26.10 -9.65
C PRO A 71 3.85 26.44 -8.24
N SER A 72 2.93 26.46 -7.29
CA SER A 72 3.29 26.36 -5.86
C SER A 72 3.91 25.00 -5.54
N LEU A 73 4.56 24.86 -4.38
CA LEU A 73 5.10 23.57 -3.93
C LEU A 73 4.05 22.45 -3.94
N LYS A 74 2.82 22.74 -3.49
CA LYS A 74 1.72 21.76 -3.46
C LYS A 74 1.32 21.32 -4.87
N GLU A 75 1.23 22.27 -5.80
CA GLU A 75 0.90 21.97 -7.20
C GLU A 75 2.02 21.20 -7.88
N PHE A 76 3.27 21.57 -7.64
CA PHE A 76 4.41 20.85 -8.17
C PHE A 76 4.45 19.39 -7.68
N VAL A 77 4.19 19.14 -6.39
CA VAL A 77 4.09 17.75 -5.87
C VAL A 77 2.98 16.98 -6.57
N LYS A 78 1.82 17.59 -6.86
CA LYS A 78 0.76 16.95 -7.65
C LYS A 78 1.23 16.62 -9.07
N LEU A 79 1.97 17.53 -9.71
CA LEU A 79 2.55 17.30 -11.03
C LEU A 79 3.57 16.14 -11.00
N CYS A 80 4.35 15.97 -9.94
CA CYS A 80 5.28 14.85 -9.79
C CYS A 80 4.57 13.49 -9.68
N LEU A 81 3.49 13.44 -8.90
CA LEU A 81 2.77 12.21 -8.56
C LEU A 81 1.77 11.75 -9.63
N ARG A 82 1.31 12.66 -10.49
CA ARG A 82 0.38 12.30 -11.58
C ARG A 82 0.98 11.21 -12.48
N ILE A 83 0.18 10.23 -12.89
CA ILE A 83 0.55 9.21 -13.88
C ILE A 83 -0.41 9.36 -15.06
N ASP A 84 0.10 9.58 -16.26
CA ASP A 84 -0.74 9.78 -17.44
C ASP A 84 -1.19 8.44 -18.02
N GLY A 85 -2.39 8.43 -18.61
CA GLY A 85 -2.96 7.22 -19.23
C GLY A 85 -3.41 6.15 -18.25
N LEU A 86 -3.40 6.44 -16.94
CA LEU A 86 -3.87 5.53 -15.92
C LEU A 86 -5.42 5.50 -15.91
N PRO A 87 -6.07 4.35 -16.22
CA PRO A 87 -7.52 4.26 -16.16
C PRO A 87 -8.03 4.29 -14.71
N ASP A 88 -9.30 4.63 -14.50
CA ASP A 88 -9.95 4.40 -13.21
C ASP A 88 -10.10 2.89 -12.94
N ALA A 89 -10.31 2.52 -11.68
CA ALA A 89 -10.36 1.10 -11.26
C ALA A 89 -11.44 0.29 -11.99
N SER A 90 -12.58 0.89 -12.32
CA SER A 90 -13.67 0.24 -13.05
C SER A 90 -13.27 -0.01 -14.50
N THR A 91 -12.70 0.99 -15.17
CA THR A 91 -12.17 0.83 -16.53
C THR A 91 -11.03 -0.19 -16.58
N ALA A 92 -10.12 -0.16 -15.60
CA ALA A 92 -9.03 -1.12 -15.46
C ALA A 92 -9.56 -2.55 -15.30
N TRP A 93 -10.62 -2.74 -14.51
CA TRP A 93 -11.28 -4.04 -14.34
C TRP A 93 -11.81 -4.60 -15.66
N TYR A 94 -12.56 -3.80 -16.43
CA TYR A 94 -13.07 -4.24 -17.73
C TYR A 94 -11.95 -4.54 -18.74
N GLN A 95 -10.87 -3.76 -18.72
CA GLN A 95 -9.69 -4.02 -19.52
C GLN A 95 -9.03 -5.36 -19.16
N ALA A 96 -8.96 -5.67 -17.86
CA ALA A 96 -8.40 -6.92 -17.34
C ALA A 96 -9.20 -8.14 -17.78
N LEU A 97 -10.53 -8.11 -17.65
CA LEU A 97 -11.43 -9.16 -18.13
C LEU A 97 -11.25 -9.43 -19.64
N ARG A 98 -11.05 -8.37 -20.43
CA ARG A 98 -10.91 -8.45 -21.89
C ARG A 98 -9.48 -8.69 -22.36
N LYS A 99 -8.50 -8.75 -21.45
CA LYS A 99 -7.06 -8.86 -21.74
C LYS A 99 -6.58 -7.76 -22.71
N ARG A 100 -7.11 -6.55 -22.59
CA ARG A 100 -6.76 -5.37 -23.40
C ARG A 100 -6.30 -4.24 -22.50
N TYR A 101 -5.00 -4.17 -22.28
CA TYR A 101 -4.40 -3.24 -21.32
C TYR A 101 -4.02 -1.93 -21.99
N SER A 102 -4.57 -0.80 -21.54
CA SER A 102 -4.14 0.54 -21.97
C SER A 102 -2.93 1.05 -21.19
N HIS A 103 -2.64 0.45 -20.04
CA HIS A 103 -1.55 0.86 -19.16
C HIS A 103 -0.91 -0.37 -18.50
N GLU A 104 0.42 -0.31 -18.28
CA GLU A 104 1.19 -1.41 -17.67
C GLU A 104 0.66 -1.80 -16.29
N ALA A 105 0.24 -0.81 -15.50
CA ALA A 105 -0.42 -1.02 -14.21
C ALA A 105 -1.57 -2.05 -14.28
N VAL A 106 -2.39 -1.98 -15.32
CA VAL A 106 -3.54 -2.87 -15.50
C VAL A 106 -3.07 -4.29 -15.80
N ARG A 107 -2.03 -4.43 -16.64
CA ARG A 107 -1.44 -5.73 -16.98
C ARG A 107 -0.84 -6.40 -15.75
N VAL A 108 -0.11 -5.65 -14.93
CA VAL A 108 0.52 -6.14 -13.69
C VAL A 108 -0.55 -6.51 -12.67
N ALA A 109 -1.56 -5.65 -12.45
CA ALA A 109 -2.68 -5.96 -11.57
C ALA A 109 -3.43 -7.23 -12.00
N ALA A 110 -3.68 -7.40 -13.30
CA ALA A 110 -4.32 -8.60 -13.84
C ALA A 110 -3.48 -9.86 -13.61
N LYS A 111 -2.15 -9.77 -13.75
CA LYS A 111 -1.23 -10.88 -13.45
C LYS A 111 -1.24 -11.25 -11.96
N LEU A 112 -1.36 -10.26 -11.08
CA LEU A 112 -1.42 -10.46 -9.63
C LEU A 112 -2.71 -11.12 -9.17
N THR A 113 -3.84 -10.71 -9.74
CA THR A 113 -5.15 -11.31 -9.47
C THR A 113 -5.26 -12.72 -10.04
N GLY A 114 -4.62 -12.98 -11.18
CA GLY A 114 -4.69 -14.28 -11.86
C GLY A 114 -5.42 -14.16 -13.18
N THR A 115 -4.66 -14.18 -14.28
CA THR A 115 -5.24 -14.01 -15.63
C THR A 115 -6.22 -15.11 -16.02
N TYR A 116 -6.07 -16.31 -15.44
CA TYR A 116 -6.96 -17.43 -15.71
C TYR A 116 -8.33 -17.24 -15.06
N ASP A 117 -8.35 -16.81 -13.80
CA ASP A 117 -9.59 -16.55 -13.05
C ASP A 117 -10.36 -15.39 -13.70
N LEU A 118 -9.64 -14.33 -14.08
CA LEU A 118 -10.20 -13.20 -14.85
C LEU A 118 -10.85 -13.63 -16.16
N GLN A 119 -10.25 -14.58 -16.90
CA GLN A 119 -10.79 -15.07 -18.17
C GLN A 119 -12.03 -15.96 -18.01
N ARG A 120 -12.16 -16.64 -16.87
CA ARG A 120 -13.31 -17.51 -16.57
C ARG A 120 -14.45 -16.77 -15.88
N SER A 121 -14.14 -15.66 -15.23
CA SER A 121 -15.11 -14.81 -14.56
C SER A 121 -15.98 -14.00 -15.54
N GLY A 122 -17.19 -13.69 -15.11
CA GLY A 122 -18.07 -12.73 -15.78
C GLY A 122 -18.01 -11.35 -15.13
N TYR A 123 -18.64 -10.36 -15.75
CA TYR A 123 -18.70 -8.97 -15.26
C TYR A 123 -19.28 -8.82 -13.84
N GLY A 124 -20.06 -9.80 -13.36
CA GLY A 124 -20.75 -9.79 -12.07
C GLY A 124 -20.00 -10.43 -10.90
N ASP A 125 -18.74 -10.86 -11.07
CA ASP A 125 -17.97 -11.47 -9.98
C ASP A 125 -17.43 -10.40 -9.01
N VAL A 126 -18.19 -10.17 -7.94
CA VAL A 126 -17.90 -9.12 -6.95
C VAL A 126 -16.63 -9.43 -6.16
N VAL A 127 -16.35 -10.70 -5.85
CA VAL A 127 -15.20 -11.11 -5.05
C VAL A 127 -13.92 -10.90 -5.85
N LEU A 128 -13.89 -11.41 -7.09
CA LEU A 128 -12.72 -11.26 -7.96
C LEU A 128 -12.48 -9.79 -8.34
N ARG A 129 -13.56 -9.02 -8.53
CA ARG A 129 -13.46 -7.57 -8.76
C ARG A 129 -12.81 -6.86 -7.58
N ALA A 130 -13.24 -7.14 -6.34
CA ALA A 130 -12.66 -6.52 -5.15
C ALA A 130 -11.17 -6.87 -4.99
N GLU A 131 -10.79 -8.12 -5.30
CA GLU A 131 -9.38 -8.54 -5.31
C GLU A 131 -8.56 -7.80 -6.37
N PHE A 132 -9.09 -7.68 -7.60
CA PHE A 132 -8.46 -6.91 -8.66
C PHE A 132 -8.30 -5.43 -8.29
N GLU A 133 -9.36 -4.78 -7.81
CA GLU A 133 -9.32 -3.35 -7.45
C GLU A 133 -8.28 -3.10 -6.34
N ARG A 134 -8.16 -4.02 -5.37
CA ARG A 134 -7.10 -3.98 -4.35
C ARG A 134 -5.70 -4.09 -4.97
N ASN A 135 -5.48 -5.10 -5.81
CA ASN A 135 -4.18 -5.29 -6.48
C ASN A 135 -3.83 -4.09 -7.37
N TYR A 136 -4.80 -3.55 -8.09
CA TYR A 136 -4.65 -2.37 -8.91
C TYR A 136 -4.26 -1.15 -8.07
N ALA A 137 -4.93 -0.90 -6.95
CA ALA A 137 -4.57 0.19 -6.04
C ALA A 137 -3.14 0.06 -5.49
N ILE A 138 -2.68 -1.16 -5.17
CA ILE A 138 -1.29 -1.41 -4.75
C ILE A 138 -0.31 -1.07 -5.88
N VAL A 139 -0.59 -1.52 -7.11
CA VAL A 139 0.26 -1.26 -8.27
C VAL A 139 0.32 0.23 -8.61
N VAL A 140 -0.80 0.94 -8.50
CA VAL A 140 -0.87 2.39 -8.70
C VAL A 140 0.01 3.12 -7.67
N ARG A 141 -0.10 2.77 -6.38
CA ARG A 141 0.76 3.37 -5.34
C ARG A 141 2.25 3.14 -5.60
N ARG A 142 2.61 1.93 -6.07
CA ARG A 142 4.01 1.63 -6.46
C ARG A 142 4.48 2.51 -7.61
N LEU A 143 3.65 2.66 -8.66
CA LEU A 143 3.95 3.55 -9.77
C LEU A 143 4.09 4.99 -9.34
N GLU A 144 3.18 5.46 -8.49
CA GLU A 144 3.23 6.80 -7.92
C GLU A 144 4.57 6.97 -7.22
N ASN A 145 4.97 6.04 -6.34
CA ASN A 145 6.26 6.03 -5.63
C ASN A 145 7.50 5.86 -6.52
N GLY A 146 7.34 5.52 -7.80
CA GLY A 146 8.45 5.20 -8.71
C GLY A 146 9.11 3.85 -8.42
N GLU A 147 8.41 2.94 -7.75
CA GLU A 147 8.87 1.57 -7.51
C GLU A 147 8.73 0.71 -8.77
N PRO A 148 9.66 -0.24 -9.02
CA PRO A 148 9.60 -1.09 -10.19
C PRO A 148 8.41 -2.05 -10.12
N LEU A 149 7.61 -2.07 -11.18
CA LEU A 149 6.43 -2.92 -11.29
C LEU A 149 6.73 -4.41 -11.51
N ASP A 150 7.92 -4.73 -12.03
CA ASP A 150 8.37 -6.11 -12.26
C ASP A 150 8.81 -6.84 -10.98
N SER A 151 8.88 -6.13 -9.85
CA SER A 151 9.19 -6.75 -8.57
C SER A 151 8.01 -7.63 -8.14
N ALA A 152 8.19 -8.95 -8.24
CA ALA A 152 7.22 -9.95 -7.81
C ALA A 152 6.65 -9.55 -6.44
N ILE A 153 5.36 -9.21 -6.41
CA ILE A 153 4.66 -9.05 -5.14
C ILE A 153 4.73 -10.43 -4.50
N LEU A 154 5.48 -10.57 -3.41
CA LEU A 154 5.29 -11.70 -2.50
C LEU A 154 3.79 -11.72 -2.24
N LYS A 155 3.09 -12.74 -2.77
CA LYS A 155 1.71 -13.04 -2.38
C LYS A 155 1.72 -13.05 -0.86
N GLY A 156 1.21 -11.98 -0.27
CA GLY A 156 1.30 -11.77 1.15
C GLY A 156 0.67 -12.98 1.82
N ILE A 157 1.45 -13.62 2.70
CA ILE A 157 0.88 -14.33 3.84
C ILE A 157 -0.21 -13.40 4.37
N CYS A 158 -1.46 -13.88 4.42
CA CYS A 158 -2.60 -13.07 4.83
C CYS A 158 -2.23 -12.31 6.10
N HIS A 159 -2.02 -11.00 5.96
CA HIS A 159 -1.64 -10.16 7.07
C HIS A 159 -2.90 -10.00 7.92
N ASP A 160 -2.81 -10.25 9.23
CA ASP A 160 -3.90 -10.13 10.22
C ASP A 160 -4.58 -8.75 10.23
N SER A 161 -4.08 -7.78 9.45
CA SER A 161 -4.65 -6.45 9.24
C SER A 161 -6.02 -6.42 8.55
N GLN A 162 -6.59 -7.57 8.16
CA GLN A 162 -7.98 -7.66 7.71
C GLN A 162 -8.95 -8.09 8.81
N LYS A 163 -8.47 -8.47 9.99
CA LYS A 163 -9.34 -8.78 11.12
C LYS A 163 -9.93 -7.47 11.64
N SER A 164 -11.25 -7.44 11.75
CA SER A 164 -11.95 -6.33 12.40
C SER A 164 -11.46 -6.17 13.84
N ALA A 165 -11.62 -4.97 14.41
CA ALA A 165 -11.24 -4.73 15.81
C ALA A 165 -11.95 -5.67 16.80
N ILE A 166 -13.12 -6.19 16.43
CA ILE A 166 -13.89 -7.17 17.21
C ILE A 166 -13.21 -8.54 17.14
N GLU A 167 -12.87 -9.03 15.94
CA GLU A 167 -12.18 -10.32 15.77
C GLU A 167 -10.80 -10.34 16.44
N LEU A 168 -10.08 -9.22 16.43
CA LEU A 168 -8.80 -9.09 17.16
C LEU A 168 -8.98 -9.14 18.68
N ALA A 169 -10.07 -8.56 19.19
CA ALA A 169 -10.42 -8.60 20.61
C ALA A 169 -10.83 -10.01 21.04
N ASP A 170 -11.61 -10.70 20.21
CA ASP A 170 -12.06 -12.07 20.45
C ASP A 170 -10.86 -13.04 20.46
N GLU A 171 -9.95 -12.97 19.50
CA GLU A 171 -8.75 -13.80 19.49
C GLU A 171 -7.81 -13.55 20.68
N HIS A 172 -7.74 -12.29 21.14
CA HIS A 172 -6.96 -11.96 22.32
C HIS A 172 -7.65 -12.48 23.60
N ALA A 173 -8.99 -12.42 23.66
CA ALA A 173 -9.78 -12.99 24.75
C ALA A 173 -9.66 -14.53 24.78
N GLU A 174 -9.71 -15.19 23.63
CA GLU A 174 -9.54 -16.64 23.49
C GLU A 174 -8.14 -17.09 23.92
N ARG A 175 -7.09 -16.39 23.49
CA ARG A 175 -5.71 -16.67 23.93
C ARG A 175 -5.57 -16.52 25.44
N GLN A 176 -6.10 -15.45 26.02
CA GLN A 176 -6.07 -15.26 27.47
C GLN A 176 -6.88 -16.33 28.22
N LEU A 177 -8.01 -16.76 27.66
CA LEU A 177 -8.81 -17.85 28.24
C LEU A 177 -8.01 -19.14 28.23
N GLN A 178 -7.36 -19.47 27.12
CA GLN A 178 -6.56 -20.68 26.97
C GLN A 178 -5.37 -20.71 27.94
N GLU A 179 -4.65 -19.58 28.10
CA GLU A 179 -3.57 -19.45 29.09
C GLU A 179 -4.08 -19.62 30.53
N ARG A 180 -5.27 -19.11 30.86
CA ARG A 180 -5.87 -19.29 32.20
C ARG A 180 -6.26 -20.75 32.43
N LEU A 181 -6.82 -21.41 31.43
CA LEU A 181 -7.19 -22.83 31.50
C LEU A 181 -5.95 -23.72 31.69
N GLU A 182 -4.85 -23.41 31.01
CA GLU A 182 -3.56 -24.09 31.16
C GLU A 182 -2.97 -23.90 32.56
N ARG A 183 -2.97 -22.67 33.09
CA ARG A 183 -2.51 -22.39 34.46
C ARG A 183 -3.37 -23.09 35.53
N GLN A 184 -4.66 -23.28 35.26
CA GLN A 184 -5.56 -24.02 36.14
C GLN A 184 -5.47 -25.55 35.96
N GLY A 185 -4.60 -26.03 35.06
CA GLY A 185 -4.38 -27.46 34.82
C GLY A 185 -5.60 -28.17 34.23
N ILE A 186 -6.48 -27.46 33.54
CA ILE A 186 -7.69 -28.03 32.94
C ILE A 186 -7.30 -28.72 31.62
N PRO A 187 -7.49 -30.04 31.48
CA PRO A 187 -7.08 -30.75 30.26
C PRO A 187 -7.88 -30.25 29.05
N GLN A 188 -7.19 -29.80 27.99
CA GLN A 188 -7.84 -29.25 26.78
C GLN A 188 -8.48 -30.32 25.90
N ALA A 189 -8.12 -31.60 26.06
CA ALA A 189 -8.76 -32.70 25.34
C ALA A 189 -9.99 -33.22 26.10
N GLY A 190 -11.15 -33.29 25.43
CA GLY A 190 -12.42 -33.69 26.05
C GLY A 190 -12.39 -35.07 26.72
N GLN A 191 -11.61 -36.01 26.19
CA GLN A 191 -11.40 -37.32 26.82
C GLN A 191 -10.59 -37.23 28.12
N ALA A 192 -9.57 -36.37 28.16
CA ALA A 192 -8.75 -36.15 29.36
C ALA A 192 -9.53 -35.39 30.44
N ALA A 193 -10.35 -34.41 30.06
CA ALA A 193 -11.27 -33.71 30.97
C ALA A 193 -12.30 -34.68 31.58
N ARG A 194 -12.86 -35.59 30.75
CA ARG A 194 -13.78 -36.65 31.21
C ARG A 194 -13.11 -37.61 32.19
N LEU A 195 -11.87 -38.04 31.91
CA LEU A 195 -11.12 -38.93 32.81
C LEU A 195 -10.79 -38.24 34.14
N ALA A 196 -10.39 -36.97 34.12
CA ALA A 196 -10.12 -36.19 35.32
C ALA A 196 -11.38 -35.99 36.19
N LEU A 197 -12.54 -35.75 35.58
CA LEU A 197 -13.83 -35.68 36.28
C LEU A 197 -14.22 -37.02 36.91
N LEU A 198 -14.09 -38.13 36.17
CA LEU A 198 -14.39 -39.48 36.69
C LEU A 198 -13.48 -39.87 37.86
N ALA A 199 -12.19 -39.48 37.80
CA ALA A 199 -11.24 -39.68 38.90
C ALA A 199 -11.61 -38.86 40.14
N LYS A 200 -11.99 -37.58 39.98
CA LYS A 200 -12.47 -36.72 41.09
C LYS A 200 -13.78 -37.23 41.71
N MET A 201 -14.68 -37.79 40.91
CA MET A 201 -15.98 -38.30 41.37
C MET A 201 -15.92 -39.71 41.98
N ARG A 202 -14.73 -40.34 42.08
CA ARG A 202 -14.52 -41.71 42.64
C ARG A 202 -15.42 -42.80 42.05
N ILE A 203 -15.86 -42.65 40.80
CA ILE A 203 -16.69 -43.66 40.13
C ILE A 203 -15.77 -44.74 39.55
N ARG A 204 -15.51 -45.80 40.32
CA ARG A 204 -14.96 -47.05 39.78
C ARG A 204 -16.03 -47.72 38.92
N ARG A 205 -15.79 -47.90 37.62
CA ARG A 205 -16.55 -48.88 36.84
C ARG A 205 -16.15 -50.27 37.33
N GLY A 206 -16.93 -50.80 38.28
CA GLY A 206 -16.87 -52.19 38.67
C GLY A 206 -17.32 -53.06 37.50
N GLY A 207 -16.36 -53.54 36.71
CA GLY A 207 -16.57 -54.71 35.86
C GLY A 207 -16.36 -55.95 36.74
N GLN A 208 -17.42 -56.42 37.38
CA GLN A 208 -17.42 -57.69 38.10
C GLN A 208 -17.74 -58.78 37.07
N LEU A 209 -16.70 -59.52 36.66
CA LEU A 209 -16.83 -60.79 35.95
C LEU A 209 -17.34 -61.83 36.97
N HIS A 210 -18.52 -62.39 36.74
CA HIS A 210 -18.97 -63.60 37.42
C HIS A 210 -19.19 -64.69 36.36
N GLY A 211 -18.39 -65.75 36.45
CA GLY A 211 -18.88 -67.11 36.27
C GLY A 211 -19.58 -67.58 37.54
#